data_AF-Q75FB7-F1
#
_entry.id   AF-Q75FB7-F1
#
_cell.length_a   1.000
_cell.length_b   1.000
_cell.length_c   1.000
_cell.angle_alpha   90.00
_cell.angle_beta   90.00
_cell.angle_gamma   90.00
#
_symmetry.space_group_name_H-M   'P 1'
#
loop_
_entity.id
_entity.type
_entity.pdbx_description
1 polymer ?
#
loop_
_entity_poly.entity_id
_entity_poly.type
_entity_poly.pdbx_seq_one_letter_code
_entity_poly.pdbx_strand_id
1 'polypeptide(L)'
;MFPSSATLLSFYAATSYVAALYVFPGRRIYGHASRNDPKAIWYGMKAVGCGVLANLLIIPWLQSRLASDGFSFVDCFFRLGLVPGAYAHFRGLHWDTLAYATDILRALSILGSLYAADLLDSAAYYLLVPDTSPVVDLVDRLSCTTGLRNYVFGPITEELVYTSMVLQNYRLLQPTISRAMLLLATPMFFGVAHVHHARQLLATGHRPAQVALTSSFQILYTTLFGTFTNYIYYHTAGNLWACILLHAVCNYLSFPSLSSDVFADYCAKVPPALRALWKMRLLHAWGYTYRLCLLCGLLAFLDGIRTFSSSAGDLFLDA
;
A
#
# COMPACT_ATOMS: atom_id res chain seq x y z
N MET A 1 6.20 31.36 -9.10
CA MET A 1 6.10 30.98 -7.68
C MET A 1 7.05 29.81 -7.50
N PHE A 2 8.10 29.95 -6.68
CA PHE A 2 9.02 28.83 -6.44
C PHE A 2 8.31 27.73 -5.64
N PRO A 3 8.58 26.43 -5.91
CA PRO A 3 7.99 25.34 -5.14
C PRO A 3 8.39 25.46 -3.66
N SER A 4 7.47 25.16 -2.75
CA SER A 4 7.74 25.19 -1.30
C SER A 4 8.84 24.18 -0.92
N SER A 5 9.56 24.43 0.18
CA SER A 5 10.56 23.49 0.71
C SER A 5 9.97 22.09 0.93
N ALA A 6 8.72 22.01 1.39
CA ALA A 6 7.95 20.76 1.49
C ALA A 6 7.85 20.02 0.15
N THR A 7 7.50 20.74 -0.91
CA THR A 7 7.34 20.18 -2.27
C THR A 7 8.68 19.72 -2.84
N LEU A 8 9.74 20.52 -2.69
CA LEU A 8 11.08 20.16 -3.14
C LEU A 8 11.61 18.92 -2.45
N LEU A 9 11.49 18.84 -1.12
CA LEU A 9 11.94 17.69 -0.34
C LEU A 9 11.14 16.42 -0.65
N SER A 10 9.83 16.57 -0.85
CA SER A 10 8.95 15.46 -1.26
C SER A 10 9.24 14.97 -2.67
N PHE A 11 9.53 15.89 -3.59
CA PHE A 11 9.98 15.53 -4.94
C PHE A 11 11.31 14.79 -4.91
N TYR A 12 12.27 15.24 -4.10
CA TYR A 12 13.51 14.51 -3.85
C TYR A 12 13.26 13.10 -3.30
N ALA A 13 12.44 12.96 -2.25
CA ALA A 13 12.13 11.65 -1.66
C ALA A 13 11.50 10.70 -2.69
N ALA A 14 10.48 11.16 -3.41
CA ALA A 14 9.77 10.38 -4.41
C ALA A 14 10.65 9.97 -5.61
N THR A 15 11.47 10.90 -6.11
CA THR A 15 12.34 10.65 -7.27
C THR A 15 13.57 9.84 -6.92
N SER A 16 14.17 10.03 -5.74
CA SER A 16 15.32 9.23 -5.27
C SER A 16 14.97 7.75 -5.14
N TYR A 17 13.74 7.43 -4.73
CA TYR A 17 13.23 6.05 -4.69
C TYR A 17 13.21 5.39 -6.08
N VAL A 18 12.62 6.06 -7.07
CA VAL A 18 12.58 5.55 -8.45
C VAL A 18 13.99 5.55 -9.07
N ALA A 19 14.79 6.58 -8.83
CA ALA A 19 16.14 6.70 -9.36
C ALA A 19 17.07 5.58 -8.86
N ALA A 20 16.90 5.12 -7.61
CA ALA A 20 17.65 3.99 -7.08
C ALA A 20 17.51 2.73 -7.96
N LEU A 21 16.36 2.51 -8.60
CA LEU A 21 16.16 1.38 -9.51
C LEU A 21 16.96 1.46 -10.83
N TYR A 22 17.49 2.63 -11.18
CA TYR A 22 18.16 2.88 -12.47
C TYR A 22 19.64 3.27 -12.34
N VAL A 23 20.02 3.89 -11.21
CA VAL A 23 21.39 4.40 -10.98
C VAL A 23 22.33 3.28 -10.56
N PHE A 24 21.87 2.30 -9.77
CA PHE A 24 22.75 1.23 -9.29
C PHE A 24 23.07 0.21 -10.40
N PRO A 25 24.36 -0.14 -10.59
CA PRO A 25 24.86 -0.84 -11.77
C PRO A 25 24.27 -2.24 -11.96
N GLY A 26 23.75 -2.87 -10.90
CA GLY A 26 23.16 -4.22 -10.95
C GLY A 26 22.08 -4.37 -12.01
N ARG A 27 21.24 -3.36 -12.26
CA ARG A 27 20.14 -3.48 -13.24
C ARG A 27 20.55 -3.23 -14.69
N ARG A 28 21.70 -2.56 -14.94
CA ARG A 28 22.27 -2.43 -16.30
C ARG A 28 22.77 -3.76 -16.83
N ILE A 29 23.31 -4.61 -15.95
CA ILE A 29 23.82 -5.96 -16.29
C ILE A 29 22.67 -6.90 -16.69
N TYR A 30 21.47 -6.67 -16.16
CA TYR A 30 20.26 -7.44 -16.46
C TYR A 30 19.23 -6.65 -17.31
N GLY A 31 19.67 -5.67 -18.10
CA GLY A 31 18.77 -4.81 -18.90
C GLY A 31 17.88 -5.55 -19.91
N HIS A 32 18.23 -6.80 -20.23
CA HIS A 32 17.46 -7.71 -21.08
C HIS A 32 16.75 -8.84 -20.31
N ALA A 33 16.95 -8.96 -18.99
CA ALA A 33 16.27 -9.97 -18.19
C ALA A 33 14.81 -9.55 -17.92
N SER A 34 13.92 -10.53 -17.87
CA SER A 34 12.54 -10.30 -17.45
C SER A 34 12.49 -9.60 -16.09
N ARG A 35 11.54 -8.67 -15.87
CA ARG A 35 11.30 -8.02 -14.56
C ARG A 35 11.17 -9.01 -13.40
N ASN A 36 10.73 -10.23 -13.71
CA ASN A 36 10.51 -11.28 -12.73
C ASN A 36 11.73 -12.21 -12.56
N ASP A 37 12.89 -11.87 -13.14
CA ASP A 37 14.14 -12.56 -12.84
C ASP A 37 14.53 -12.36 -11.36
N PRO A 38 14.74 -13.43 -10.58
CA PRO A 38 15.06 -13.35 -9.16
C PRO A 38 16.28 -12.48 -8.85
N LYS A 39 17.32 -12.52 -9.70
CA LYS A 39 18.53 -11.72 -9.49
C LYS A 39 18.24 -10.25 -9.74
N ALA A 40 17.54 -9.91 -10.82
CA ALA A 40 17.12 -8.54 -11.11
C ALA A 40 16.25 -7.95 -9.98
N ILE A 41 15.34 -8.74 -9.40
CA ILE A 41 14.54 -8.35 -8.23
C ILE A 41 15.44 -8.06 -7.02
N TRP A 42 16.36 -8.97 -6.70
CA TRP A 42 17.27 -8.84 -5.56
C TRP A 42 18.15 -7.58 -5.65
N TYR A 43 18.75 -7.31 -6.81
CA TYR A 43 19.53 -6.09 -7.02
C TYR A 43 18.67 -4.83 -6.91
N GLY A 44 17.45 -4.86 -7.43
CA GLY A 44 16.49 -3.76 -7.29
C GLY A 44 16.17 -3.47 -5.83
N MET A 45 15.84 -4.50 -5.05
CA MET A 45 15.56 -4.37 -3.61
C MET A 45 16.78 -3.84 -2.84
N LYS A 46 17.99 -4.31 -3.14
CA LYS A 46 19.22 -3.77 -2.52
C LYS A 46 19.42 -2.29 -2.83
N ALA A 47 19.27 -1.90 -4.09
CA ALA A 47 19.45 -0.52 -4.53
C ALA A 47 18.44 0.43 -3.85
N VAL A 48 17.16 0.06 -3.88
CA VAL A 48 16.09 0.80 -3.20
C VAL A 48 16.32 0.83 -1.70
N GLY A 49 16.67 -0.30 -1.08
CA GLY A 49 16.95 -0.40 0.34
C GLY A 49 18.06 0.55 0.79
N CYS A 50 19.18 0.60 0.05
CA CYS A 50 20.25 1.57 0.32
C CYS A 50 19.77 3.02 0.21
N GLY A 51 18.97 3.36 -0.81
CA GLY A 51 18.41 4.70 -0.99
C GLY A 51 17.46 5.10 0.14
N VAL A 52 16.60 4.17 0.56
CA VAL A 52 15.67 4.38 1.69
C VAL A 52 16.43 4.54 3.00
N LEU A 53 17.44 3.72 3.27
CA LEU A 53 18.29 3.84 4.46
C LEU A 53 19.04 5.18 4.49
N ALA A 54 19.50 5.69 3.35
CA ALA A 54 20.07 7.03 3.27
C ALA A 54 19.02 8.12 3.57
N ASN A 55 17.80 7.97 3.04
CA ASN A 55 16.71 8.91 3.27
C ASN A 55 16.20 8.92 4.72
N LEU A 56 16.36 7.82 5.49
CA LEU A 56 16.11 7.80 6.93
C LEU A 56 17.01 8.78 7.70
N LEU A 57 18.15 9.16 7.15
CA LEU A 57 19.05 10.16 7.73
C LEU A 57 18.86 11.53 7.07
N ILE A 58 18.80 11.57 5.74
CA ILE A 58 18.76 12.82 4.96
C ILE A 58 17.45 13.57 5.20
N ILE A 59 16.29 12.88 5.17
CA ILE A 59 14.99 13.54 5.27
C ILE A 59 14.81 14.18 6.66
N PRO A 60 14.96 13.47 7.80
CA PRO A 60 14.84 14.11 9.12
C PRO A 60 15.87 15.21 9.36
N TRP A 61 17.09 15.06 8.83
CA TRP A 61 18.10 16.11 8.91
C TRP A 61 17.67 17.37 8.15
N LEU A 62 17.20 17.26 6.91
CA LEU A 62 16.70 18.40 6.15
C LEU A 62 15.45 19.01 6.80
N GLN A 63 14.54 18.20 7.32
CA GLN A 63 13.37 18.68 8.07
C GLN A 63 13.80 19.53 9.27
N SER A 64 14.77 19.08 10.07
CA SER A 64 15.29 19.83 11.24
C SER A 64 15.95 21.16 10.88
N ARG A 65 16.48 21.29 9.65
CA ARG A 65 17.14 22.51 9.17
C ARG A 65 16.19 23.50 8.51
N LEU A 66 15.13 22.99 7.88
CA LEU A 66 14.23 23.79 7.07
C LEU A 66 12.95 24.17 7.82
N ALA A 67 12.58 23.45 8.88
CA ALA A 67 11.41 23.76 9.68
C ALA A 67 11.62 25.03 10.51
N SER A 68 10.57 25.84 10.65
CA SER A 68 10.60 27.09 11.43
C SER A 68 10.68 26.87 12.94
N ASP A 69 10.19 25.73 13.42
CA ASP A 69 9.87 25.55 14.84
C ASP A 69 10.99 24.88 15.65
N GLY A 70 12.22 24.85 15.12
CA GLY A 70 13.40 24.36 15.86
C GLY A 70 13.38 22.86 16.19
N PHE A 71 12.72 22.02 15.38
CA PHE A 71 12.71 20.57 15.59
C PHE A 71 14.12 19.98 15.54
N SER A 72 14.41 19.05 16.46
CA SER A 72 15.64 18.28 16.40
C SER A 72 15.55 17.17 15.35
N PHE A 73 16.71 16.64 14.93
CA PHE A 73 16.77 15.45 14.09
C PHE A 73 15.98 14.28 14.69
N VAL A 74 16.07 14.11 16.02
CA VAL A 74 15.43 13.01 16.75
C VAL A 74 13.91 13.13 16.66
N ASP A 75 13.37 14.35 16.83
CA ASP A 75 11.93 14.61 16.70
C ASP A 75 11.43 14.29 15.29
N CYS A 76 12.15 14.74 14.27
CA CYS A 76 11.82 14.46 12.87
C CYS A 76 11.90 12.96 12.55
N PHE A 77 12.90 12.25 13.09
CA PHE A 77 13.09 10.82 12.86
C PHE A 77 11.96 9.98 13.47
N PHE A 78 11.59 10.23 14.73
CA PHE A 78 10.52 9.47 15.38
C PHE A 78 9.14 9.76 14.76
N ARG A 79 8.92 10.96 14.22
CA ARG A 79 7.71 11.31 13.46
C ARG A 79 7.52 10.52 12.19
N LEU A 80 8.55 9.83 11.68
CA LEU A 80 8.38 8.91 10.57
C LEU A 80 7.49 7.70 10.94
N GLY A 81 7.26 7.42 12.22
CA GLY A 81 6.33 6.38 12.65
C GLY A 81 6.89 4.96 12.57
N LEU A 82 8.21 4.81 12.43
CA LEU A 82 8.89 3.52 12.27
C LEU A 82 8.83 2.63 13.51
N VAL A 83 8.76 3.24 14.69
CA VAL A 83 8.85 2.54 15.98
C VAL A 83 7.47 2.04 16.39
N PRO A 84 7.21 0.72 16.40
CA PRO A 84 5.92 0.18 16.78
C PRO A 84 5.53 0.58 18.21
N GLY A 85 4.26 0.93 18.42
CA GLY A 85 3.74 1.29 19.74
C GLY A 85 4.10 2.70 20.22
N ALA A 86 4.92 3.44 19.47
CA ALA A 86 5.29 4.82 19.77
C ALA A 86 4.54 5.79 18.87
N TYR A 87 4.03 6.86 19.46
CA TYR A 87 3.42 8.00 18.80
C TYR A 87 4.30 9.23 19.04
N ALA A 88 4.84 9.81 17.96
CA ALA A 88 5.74 10.95 18.04
C ALA A 88 4.99 12.24 17.67
N HIS A 89 4.94 13.18 18.62
CA HIS A 89 4.14 14.42 18.52
C HIS A 89 4.98 15.69 18.77
N PHE A 90 4.35 16.86 18.61
CA PHE A 90 4.93 18.17 18.95
C PHE A 90 5.32 18.31 20.42
N ARG A 91 4.75 17.49 21.32
CA ARG A 91 5.01 17.51 22.76
C ARG A 91 5.84 16.32 23.29
N GLY A 92 6.39 15.48 22.42
CA GLY A 92 7.25 14.35 22.80
C GLY A 92 6.80 12.99 22.25
N LEU A 93 7.42 11.93 22.78
CA LEU A 93 7.18 10.54 22.41
C LEU A 93 6.27 9.88 23.44
N HIS A 94 5.11 9.38 23.01
CA HIS A 94 4.17 8.64 23.85
C HIS A 94 4.13 7.17 23.43
N TRP A 95 4.06 6.25 24.38
CA TRP A 95 4.00 4.81 24.11
C TRP A 95 2.65 4.26 24.56
N ASP A 96 1.89 3.70 23.62
CA ASP A 96 0.65 2.99 23.90
C ASP A 96 0.48 1.87 22.89
N THR A 97 0.94 0.68 23.26
CA THR A 97 0.92 -0.50 22.40
C THR A 97 -0.50 -1.00 22.13
N LEU A 98 -1.44 -0.80 23.07
CA LEU A 98 -2.80 -1.30 22.94
C LEU A 98 -3.61 -0.43 21.98
N ALA A 99 -3.52 0.89 22.12
CA ALA A 99 -4.09 1.83 21.16
C ALA A 99 -3.50 1.59 19.77
N TYR A 100 -2.18 1.38 19.69
CA TYR A 100 -1.47 1.15 18.43
C TYR A 100 -1.96 -0.10 17.69
N ALA A 101 -2.11 -1.22 18.42
CA ALA A 101 -2.67 -2.45 17.86
C ALA A 101 -4.15 -2.27 17.48
N THR A 102 -4.92 -1.55 18.29
CA THR A 102 -6.34 -1.28 18.02
C THR A 102 -6.52 -0.46 16.74
N ASP A 103 -5.69 0.56 16.52
CA ASP A 103 -5.70 1.38 15.31
C ASP A 103 -5.40 0.54 14.06
N ILE A 104 -4.43 -0.38 14.14
CA ILE A 104 -4.12 -1.34 13.07
C ILE A 104 -5.35 -2.22 12.77
N LEU A 105 -5.95 -2.81 13.81
CA LEU A 105 -7.11 -3.69 13.65
C LEU A 105 -8.32 -2.95 13.06
N ARG A 106 -8.59 -1.71 13.50
CA ARG A 106 -9.65 -0.86 12.93
C ARG A 106 -9.40 -0.55 11.46
N ALA A 107 -8.18 -0.15 11.10
CA ALA A 107 -7.81 0.13 9.73
C ALA A 107 -7.95 -1.11 8.83
N LEU A 108 -7.48 -2.27 9.30
CA LEU A 108 -7.65 -3.55 8.60
C LEU A 108 -9.11 -3.97 8.49
N SER A 109 -9.95 -3.64 9.47
CA SER A 109 -11.39 -3.93 9.44
C SER A 109 -12.12 -3.09 8.38
N ILE A 110 -11.75 -1.82 8.24
CA ILE A 110 -12.25 -0.96 7.15
C ILE A 110 -11.81 -1.53 5.80
N LEU A 111 -10.54 -1.92 5.65
CA LEU A 111 -10.09 -2.54 4.40
C LEU A 111 -10.80 -3.87 4.13
N GLY A 112 -10.98 -4.69 5.17
CA GLY A 112 -11.65 -5.97 5.09
C GLY A 112 -13.11 -5.86 4.66
N SER A 113 -13.80 -4.76 4.97
CA SER A 113 -15.17 -4.53 4.47
C SER A 113 -15.18 -4.27 2.97
N LEU A 114 -14.21 -3.52 2.44
CA LEU A 114 -14.04 -3.32 0.99
C LEU A 114 -13.82 -4.65 0.25
N TYR A 115 -13.02 -5.54 0.82
CA TYR A 115 -12.69 -6.86 0.26
C TYR A 115 -13.61 -8.00 0.75
N ALA A 116 -14.74 -7.69 1.38
CA ALA A 116 -15.60 -8.72 1.99
C ALA A 116 -16.03 -9.79 0.98
N ALA A 117 -16.35 -9.39 -0.26
CA ALA A 117 -16.71 -10.32 -1.33
C ALA A 117 -15.54 -11.23 -1.71
N ASP A 118 -14.35 -10.69 -1.96
CA ASP A 118 -13.15 -11.47 -2.32
C ASP A 118 -12.69 -12.40 -1.18
N LEU A 119 -12.84 -11.99 0.08
CA LEU A 119 -12.54 -12.83 1.25
C LEU A 119 -13.51 -14.00 1.37
N LEU A 120 -14.81 -13.76 1.17
CA LEU A 120 -15.83 -14.81 1.15
C LEU A 120 -15.66 -15.74 -0.07
N ASP A 121 -15.27 -15.19 -1.22
CA ASP A 121 -14.96 -15.95 -2.42
C ASP A 121 -13.76 -16.86 -2.22
N SER A 122 -12.69 -16.34 -1.60
CA SER A 122 -11.52 -17.13 -1.20
C SER A 122 -11.90 -18.23 -0.20
N ALA A 123 -12.76 -17.94 0.78
CA ALA A 123 -13.25 -18.95 1.71
C ALA A 123 -14.06 -20.04 1.00
N ALA A 124 -14.96 -19.65 0.07
CA ALA A 124 -15.72 -20.59 -0.74
C ALA A 124 -14.80 -21.46 -1.62
N TYR A 125 -13.74 -20.88 -2.20
CA TYR A 125 -12.72 -21.60 -2.95
C TYR A 125 -12.08 -22.70 -2.09
N TYR A 126 -11.48 -22.34 -0.95
CA TYR A 126 -10.75 -23.30 -0.12
C TYR A 126 -11.63 -24.35 0.56
N LEU A 127 -12.92 -24.04 0.81
CA LEU A 127 -13.85 -24.99 1.43
C LEU A 127 -14.51 -25.93 0.43
N LEU A 128 -14.75 -25.49 -0.81
CA LEU A 128 -15.59 -26.21 -1.76
C LEU A 128 -14.79 -26.89 -2.89
N VAL A 129 -13.64 -26.32 -3.26
CA VAL A 129 -12.75 -26.82 -4.32
C VAL A 129 -11.76 -27.83 -3.72
N PRO A 130 -11.71 -29.08 -4.23
CA PRO A 130 -10.85 -30.11 -3.68
C PRO A 130 -9.36 -29.80 -3.89
N ASP A 131 -8.53 -30.39 -3.01
CA ASP A 131 -7.06 -30.31 -3.07
C ASP A 131 -6.54 -28.87 -3.12
N THR A 132 -7.11 -28.01 -2.29
CA THR A 132 -6.68 -26.62 -2.10
C THR A 132 -6.38 -26.37 -0.63
N SER A 133 -5.39 -25.52 -0.34
CA SER A 133 -5.04 -25.15 1.02
C SER A 133 -4.58 -23.71 1.07
N PRO A 134 -5.20 -22.86 1.92
CA PRO A 134 -4.80 -21.46 2.04
C PRO A 134 -3.37 -21.33 2.58
N VAL A 135 -2.94 -22.28 3.41
CA VAL A 135 -1.58 -22.25 4.01
C VAL A 135 -0.53 -22.56 2.95
N VAL A 136 -0.76 -23.57 2.10
CA VAL A 136 0.17 -23.94 1.04
C VAL A 136 0.29 -22.80 0.04
N ASP A 137 -0.84 -22.25 -0.43
CA ASP A 137 -0.85 -21.13 -1.37
C ASP A 137 -0.15 -19.89 -0.79
N LEU A 138 -0.34 -19.60 0.50
CA LEU A 138 0.32 -18.49 1.17
C LEU A 138 1.84 -18.71 1.23
N VAL A 139 2.27 -19.91 1.64
CA VAL A 139 3.69 -20.26 1.71
C VAL A 139 4.33 -20.17 0.33
N ASP A 140 3.69 -20.70 -0.70
CA ASP A 140 4.21 -20.65 -2.08
C ASP A 140 4.34 -19.21 -2.58
N ARG A 141 3.32 -18.37 -2.30
CA ARG A 141 3.35 -16.95 -2.63
C ARG A 141 4.48 -16.21 -1.91
N LEU A 142 4.71 -16.47 -0.62
CA LEU A 142 5.72 -15.77 0.18
C LEU A 142 7.15 -16.31 -0.03
N SER A 143 7.31 -17.57 -0.41
CA SER A 143 8.62 -18.23 -0.52
C SER A 143 9.41 -17.82 -1.76
N CYS A 144 8.79 -17.13 -2.72
CA CYS A 144 9.47 -16.65 -3.92
C CYS A 144 9.95 -15.20 -3.76
N THR A 145 11.06 -14.84 -4.43
CA THR A 145 11.61 -13.47 -4.44
C THR A 145 10.60 -12.41 -4.89
N THR A 146 9.71 -12.77 -5.81
CA THR A 146 8.62 -11.90 -6.27
C THR A 146 7.62 -11.63 -5.15
N GLY A 147 7.28 -12.65 -4.37
CA GLY A 147 6.41 -12.54 -3.21
C GLY A 147 7.02 -11.69 -2.10
N LEU A 148 8.27 -11.96 -1.73
CA LEU A 148 8.99 -11.14 -0.76
C LEU A 148 9.00 -9.67 -1.16
N ARG A 149 9.26 -9.38 -2.45
CA ARG A 149 9.21 -8.02 -2.99
C ARG A 149 7.82 -7.41 -2.84
N ASN A 150 6.78 -8.12 -3.27
CA ASN A 150 5.42 -7.57 -3.38
C ASN A 150 4.70 -7.46 -2.03
N TYR A 151 4.94 -8.37 -1.09
CA TYR A 151 4.16 -8.48 0.14
C TYR A 151 4.89 -7.94 1.38
N VAL A 152 6.21 -7.76 1.31
CA VAL A 152 7.01 -7.30 2.46
C VAL A 152 7.84 -6.08 2.08
N PHE A 153 8.80 -6.24 1.17
CA PHE A 153 9.78 -5.19 0.89
C PHE A 153 9.12 -3.93 0.30
N GLY A 154 8.33 -4.08 -0.76
CA GLY A 154 7.62 -3.00 -1.43
C GLY A 154 6.73 -2.22 -0.46
N PRO A 155 5.76 -2.87 0.23
CA PRO A 155 4.92 -2.22 1.24
C PRO A 155 5.71 -1.42 2.28
N ILE A 156 6.78 -1.99 2.85
CA ILE A 156 7.61 -1.29 3.85
C ILE A 156 8.26 -0.05 3.25
N THR A 157 8.93 -0.19 2.11
CA THR A 157 9.73 0.91 1.55
C THR A 157 8.87 1.98 0.88
N GLU A 158 7.76 1.60 0.27
CA GLU A 158 6.85 2.52 -0.42
C GLU A 158 6.05 3.35 0.59
N GLU A 159 5.47 2.75 1.62
CA GLU A 159 4.74 3.52 2.65
C GLU A 159 5.69 4.42 3.45
N LEU A 160 6.92 3.98 3.72
CA LEU A 160 7.91 4.82 4.39
C LEU A 160 8.23 6.09 3.58
N VAL A 161 8.40 5.97 2.25
CA VAL A 161 8.74 7.12 1.40
C VAL A 161 7.50 7.96 1.07
N TYR A 162 6.47 7.33 0.50
CA TYR A 162 5.35 8.04 -0.12
C TYR A 162 4.25 8.45 0.85
N THR A 163 4.13 7.75 1.98
CA THR A 163 3.17 8.10 3.04
C THR A 163 3.89 8.82 4.16
N SER A 164 4.85 8.18 4.83
CA SER A 164 5.51 8.78 5.99
C SER A 164 6.36 10.01 5.64
N MET A 165 7.44 9.86 4.86
CA MET A 165 8.37 10.97 4.59
C MET A 165 7.68 12.13 3.87
N VAL A 166 6.93 11.86 2.80
CA VAL A 166 6.22 12.91 2.03
C VAL A 166 5.21 13.64 2.91
N LEU A 167 4.35 12.95 3.66
CA LEU A 167 3.36 13.62 4.50
C LEU A 167 4.02 14.45 5.60
N GLN A 168 5.06 13.94 6.26
CA GLN A 168 5.79 14.67 7.29
C GLN A 168 6.54 15.89 6.73
N ASN A 169 7.07 15.83 5.50
CA ASN A 169 7.65 17.01 4.85
C ASN A 169 6.65 18.16 4.75
N TYR A 170 5.40 17.87 4.35
CA TYR A 170 4.35 18.89 4.30
C TYR A 170 3.92 19.35 5.68
N ARG A 171 3.74 18.43 6.65
CA ARG A 171 3.35 18.79 8.01
C ARG A 171 4.36 19.70 8.72
N LEU A 172 5.66 19.45 8.53
CA LEU A 172 6.73 20.19 9.22
C LEU A 172 7.18 21.44 8.48
N LEU A 173 7.18 21.43 7.14
CA LEU A 173 7.70 22.54 6.33
C LEU A 173 6.61 23.45 5.75
N GLN A 174 5.34 23.06 5.87
CA GLN A 174 4.19 23.84 5.41
C GLN A 174 2.99 23.66 6.35
N PRO A 175 3.08 24.06 7.63
CA PRO A 175 2.05 23.79 8.64
C PRO A 175 0.68 24.40 8.33
N THR A 176 0.63 25.43 7.47
CA THR A 176 -0.62 26.08 7.03
C THR A 176 -1.34 25.36 5.89
N ILE A 177 -0.81 24.23 5.40
CA ILE A 177 -1.47 23.44 4.35
C ILE A 177 -2.80 22.89 4.85
N SER A 178 -3.84 22.98 4.02
CA SER A 178 -5.14 22.41 4.40
C SER A 178 -5.07 20.89 4.48
N ARG A 179 -5.81 20.29 5.43
CA ARG A 179 -5.90 18.83 5.57
C ARG A 179 -6.32 18.15 4.27
N ALA A 180 -7.27 18.74 3.54
CA ALA A 180 -7.72 18.20 2.25
C ALA A 180 -6.58 18.15 1.23
N MET A 181 -5.79 19.22 1.10
CA MET A 181 -4.64 19.24 0.19
C MET A 181 -3.57 18.23 0.62
N LEU A 182 -3.28 18.16 1.93
CA LEU A 182 -2.31 17.21 2.49
C LEU A 182 -2.68 15.76 2.15
N LEU A 183 -3.95 15.38 2.36
CA LEU A 183 -4.40 14.00 2.16
C LEU A 183 -4.63 13.63 0.69
N LEU A 184 -5.10 14.57 -0.14
CA LEU A 184 -5.50 14.29 -1.53
C LEU A 184 -4.39 14.55 -2.55
N ALA A 185 -3.49 15.52 -2.32
CA ALA A 185 -2.47 15.89 -3.30
C ALA A 185 -1.16 15.11 -3.12
N THR A 186 -0.73 14.84 -1.88
CA THR A 186 0.54 14.15 -1.65
C THR A 186 0.59 12.71 -2.18
N PRO A 187 -0.50 11.91 -2.22
CA PRO A 187 -0.49 10.60 -2.87
C PRO A 187 -0.16 10.63 -4.36
N MET A 188 -0.27 11.78 -5.03
CA MET A 188 0.10 11.90 -6.44
C MET A 188 1.59 11.60 -6.67
N PHE A 189 2.46 11.86 -5.69
CA PHE A 189 3.87 11.44 -5.77
C PHE A 189 3.99 9.93 -5.93
N PHE A 190 3.14 9.16 -5.23
CA PHE A 190 3.11 7.70 -5.32
C PHE A 190 2.52 7.23 -6.65
N GLY A 191 1.39 7.82 -7.07
CA GLY A 191 0.77 7.52 -8.35
C GLY A 191 1.72 7.76 -9.54
N VAL A 192 2.31 8.95 -9.62
CA VAL A 192 3.21 9.33 -10.72
C VAL A 192 4.49 8.49 -10.73
N ALA A 193 4.98 8.05 -9.57
CA ALA A 193 6.15 7.17 -9.52
C ALA A 193 5.98 5.92 -10.39
N HIS A 194 4.76 5.40 -10.54
CA HIS A 194 4.46 4.20 -11.33
C HIS A 194 4.52 4.40 -12.85
N VAL A 195 4.62 5.65 -13.34
CA VAL A 195 4.83 5.94 -14.77
C VAL A 195 6.09 5.22 -15.29
N HIS A 196 7.07 4.96 -14.44
CA HIS A 196 8.29 4.23 -14.83
C HIS A 196 8.01 2.81 -15.37
N HIS A 197 6.86 2.19 -15.03
CA HIS A 197 6.45 0.90 -15.59
C HIS A 197 6.02 0.99 -17.06
N ALA A 198 5.54 2.15 -17.53
CA ALA A 198 5.14 2.36 -18.92
C ALA A 198 6.31 2.06 -19.88
N ARG A 199 7.54 2.43 -19.49
CA ARG A 199 8.77 2.13 -20.25
C ARG A 199 8.92 0.64 -20.53
N GLN A 200 8.62 -0.21 -19.54
CA GLN A 200 8.75 -1.65 -19.70
C GLN A 200 7.62 -2.23 -20.56
N LEU A 201 6.39 -1.74 -20.41
CA LEU A 201 5.27 -2.18 -21.25
C LEU A 201 5.56 -1.88 -22.73
N LEU A 202 6.09 -0.70 -23.04
CA LEU A 202 6.55 -0.35 -24.38
C LEU A 202 7.67 -1.29 -24.86
N ALA A 203 8.67 -1.57 -24.01
CA ALA A 203 9.78 -2.47 -24.36
C ALA A 203 9.33 -3.92 -24.62
N THR A 204 8.22 -4.36 -24.05
CA THR A 204 7.63 -5.70 -24.26
C THR A 204 6.66 -5.75 -25.44
N GLY A 205 6.57 -4.69 -26.25
CA GLY A 205 5.78 -4.67 -27.48
C GLY A 205 4.29 -4.34 -27.29
N HIS A 206 3.88 -3.87 -26.11
CA HIS A 206 2.50 -3.43 -25.90
C HIS A 206 2.19 -2.19 -26.75
N ARG A 207 0.98 -2.12 -27.31
CA ARG A 207 0.54 -0.96 -28.11
C ARG A 207 0.49 0.30 -27.22
N PRO A 208 0.88 1.49 -27.71
CA PRO A 208 0.89 2.72 -26.92
C PRO A 208 -0.44 3.02 -26.21
N ALA A 209 -1.57 2.78 -26.88
CA ALA A 209 -2.90 2.96 -26.28
C ALA A 209 -3.15 2.03 -25.07
N GLN A 210 -2.70 0.78 -25.14
CA GLN A 210 -2.79 -0.16 -24.02
C GLN A 210 -1.87 0.27 -22.88
N VAL A 211 -0.64 0.70 -23.18
CA VAL A 211 0.29 1.23 -22.17
C VAL A 211 -0.29 2.45 -21.47
N ALA A 212 -0.87 3.38 -22.23
CA ALA A 212 -1.51 4.57 -21.67
C ALA A 212 -2.66 4.18 -20.73
N LEU A 213 -3.54 3.27 -21.14
CA LEU A 213 -4.67 2.81 -20.32
C LEU A 213 -4.19 2.13 -19.02
N THR A 214 -3.29 1.15 -19.13
CA THR A 214 -2.74 0.43 -17.96
C THR A 214 -2.02 1.37 -17.01
N SER A 215 -1.20 2.29 -17.53
CA SER A 215 -0.46 3.24 -16.70
C SER A 215 -1.41 4.25 -16.04
N SER A 216 -2.43 4.72 -16.74
CA SER A 216 -3.43 5.65 -16.19
C SER A 216 -4.24 5.00 -15.07
N PHE A 217 -4.67 3.75 -15.27
CA PHE A 217 -5.34 2.99 -14.22
C PHE A 217 -4.43 2.78 -13.02
N GLN A 218 -3.16 2.42 -13.24
CA GLN A 218 -2.20 2.23 -12.15
C GLN A 218 -1.97 3.51 -11.36
N ILE A 219 -1.82 4.66 -12.03
CA ILE A 219 -1.66 5.97 -11.38
C ILE A 219 -2.90 6.29 -10.54
N LEU A 220 -4.09 6.13 -11.11
CA LEU A 220 -5.35 6.41 -10.41
C LEU A 220 -5.51 5.52 -9.17
N TYR A 221 -5.38 4.20 -9.35
CA TYR A 221 -5.53 3.23 -8.28
C TYR A 221 -4.53 3.47 -7.15
N THR A 222 -3.26 3.69 -7.49
CA THR A 222 -2.20 3.96 -6.51
C THR A 222 -2.45 5.28 -5.78
N THR A 223 -2.94 6.32 -6.47
CA THR A 223 -3.24 7.62 -5.85
C THR A 223 -4.41 7.50 -4.87
N LEU A 224 -5.46 6.74 -5.23
CA LEU A 224 -6.60 6.47 -4.34
C LEU A 224 -6.17 5.65 -3.11
N PHE A 225 -5.36 4.62 -3.32
CA PHE A 225 -4.80 3.83 -2.23
C PHE A 225 -3.92 4.68 -1.29
N GLY A 226 -3.01 5.49 -1.85
CA GLY A 226 -2.19 6.41 -1.07
C GLY A 226 -3.02 7.48 -0.34
N THR A 227 -4.16 7.90 -0.89
CA THR A 227 -5.10 8.78 -0.18
C THR A 227 -5.66 8.09 1.06
N PHE A 228 -6.03 6.82 0.93
CA PHE A 228 -6.50 6.01 2.06
C PHE A 228 -5.39 5.78 3.10
N THR A 229 -4.17 5.42 2.71
CA THR A 229 -3.08 5.24 3.68
C THR A 229 -2.67 6.55 4.35
N ASN A 230 -2.67 7.67 3.63
CA ASN A 230 -2.46 9.00 4.21
C ASN A 230 -3.55 9.35 5.23
N TYR A 231 -4.82 9.05 4.91
CA TYR A 231 -5.93 9.25 5.83
C TYR A 231 -5.70 8.46 7.13
N ILE A 232 -5.41 7.15 7.01
CA ILE A 232 -5.11 6.30 8.17
C ILE A 232 -3.90 6.82 8.94
N TYR A 233 -2.78 7.09 8.28
CA TYR A 233 -1.56 7.58 8.92
C TYR A 233 -1.79 8.90 9.67
N TYR A 234 -2.51 9.84 9.07
CA TYR A 234 -2.82 11.13 9.69
C TYR A 234 -3.68 10.96 10.94
N HIS A 235 -4.78 10.20 10.83
CA HIS A 235 -5.71 10.01 11.93
C HIS A 235 -5.12 9.15 13.05
N THR A 236 -4.26 8.19 12.75
CA THR A 236 -3.58 7.33 13.74
C THR A 236 -2.27 7.92 14.28
N ALA A 237 -2.10 9.25 14.18
CA ALA A 237 -0.92 9.93 14.72
C ALA A 237 0.44 9.38 14.23
N GLY A 238 0.48 8.90 12.99
CA GLY A 238 1.70 8.39 12.36
C GLY A 238 1.93 6.89 12.52
N ASN A 239 0.89 6.08 12.71
CA ASN A 239 1.01 4.61 12.71
C ASN A 239 1.36 4.08 11.31
N LEU A 240 2.65 4.06 10.98
CA LEU A 240 3.16 3.58 9.69
C LEU A 240 2.89 2.09 9.48
N TRP A 241 2.91 1.29 10.54
CA TRP A 241 2.71 -0.14 10.45
C TRP A 241 1.28 -0.50 10.04
N ALA A 242 0.27 0.29 10.42
CA ALA A 242 -1.07 0.18 9.87
C ALA A 242 -1.05 0.30 8.33
N CYS A 243 -0.40 1.34 7.80
CA CYS A 243 -0.29 1.57 6.36
C CYS A 243 0.46 0.44 5.63
N ILE A 244 1.59 -0.03 6.19
CA ILE A 244 2.37 -1.14 5.63
C ILE A 244 1.52 -2.41 5.54
N LEU A 245 0.77 -2.73 6.59
CA LEU A 245 -0.08 -3.92 6.62
C LEU A 245 -1.26 -3.79 5.65
N LEU A 246 -1.90 -2.62 5.57
CA LEU A 246 -2.94 -2.34 4.58
C LEU A 246 -2.42 -2.55 3.15
N HIS A 247 -1.22 -2.04 2.86
CA HIS A 247 -0.57 -2.20 1.56
C HIS A 247 -0.27 -3.68 1.28
N ALA A 248 0.34 -4.40 2.22
CA ALA A 248 0.61 -5.83 2.06
C ALA A 248 -0.66 -6.64 1.77
N VAL A 249 -1.76 -6.36 2.48
CA VAL A 249 -3.07 -7.00 2.26
C VAL A 249 -3.65 -6.63 0.89
N CYS A 250 -3.63 -5.35 0.49
CA CYS A 250 -4.05 -4.93 -0.86
C CYS A 250 -3.23 -5.62 -1.96
N ASN A 251 -1.91 -5.75 -1.79
CA ASN A 251 -1.08 -6.46 -2.77
C ASN A 251 -1.43 -7.94 -2.83
N TYR A 252 -1.78 -8.55 -1.68
CA TYR A 252 -2.20 -9.96 -1.62
C TYR A 252 -3.53 -10.20 -2.32
N LEU A 253 -4.54 -9.36 -2.02
CA LEU A 253 -5.90 -9.48 -2.55
C LEU A 253 -6.04 -8.92 -3.97
N SER A 254 -5.10 -8.08 -4.41
CA SER A 254 -5.16 -7.36 -5.70
C SER A 254 -6.39 -6.45 -5.80
N PHE A 255 -6.71 -5.94 -6.99
CA PHE A 255 -7.95 -5.18 -7.18
C PHE A 255 -9.18 -6.10 -7.03
N PRO A 256 -10.24 -5.69 -6.31
CA PRO A 256 -11.44 -6.51 -6.12
C PRO A 256 -12.00 -7.02 -7.45
N SER A 257 -12.23 -8.33 -7.56
CA SER A 257 -12.82 -8.88 -8.78
C SER A 257 -14.28 -8.43 -8.90
N LEU A 258 -14.75 -8.18 -10.13
CA LEU A 258 -16.15 -7.82 -10.39
C LEU A 258 -17.08 -9.06 -10.48
N SER A 259 -16.51 -10.26 -10.45
CA SER A 259 -17.21 -11.54 -10.49
C SER A 259 -16.49 -12.62 -9.67
N SER A 260 -17.26 -13.60 -9.20
CA SER A 260 -16.73 -14.83 -8.59
C SER A 260 -16.38 -15.85 -9.66
N ASP A 261 -15.18 -16.41 -9.59
CA ASP A 261 -14.70 -17.46 -10.50
C ASP A 261 -14.78 -18.87 -9.87
N VAL A 262 -15.14 -18.97 -8.58
CA VAL A 262 -15.12 -20.23 -7.80
C VAL A 262 -16.01 -21.32 -8.41
N PHE A 263 -17.13 -20.93 -9.03
CA PHE A 263 -17.98 -21.89 -9.74
C PHE A 263 -17.25 -22.55 -10.91
N ALA A 264 -16.50 -21.75 -11.69
CA ALA A 264 -15.72 -22.23 -12.82
C ALA A 264 -14.57 -23.11 -12.33
N ASP A 265 -13.87 -22.69 -11.26
CA ASP A 265 -12.78 -23.45 -10.65
C ASP A 265 -13.22 -24.82 -10.14
N TYR A 266 -14.37 -24.87 -9.46
CA TYR A 266 -14.96 -26.13 -9.01
C TYR A 266 -15.28 -27.05 -10.19
N CYS A 267 -15.88 -26.51 -11.25
CA CYS A 267 -16.21 -27.27 -12.46
C CYS A 267 -14.96 -27.76 -13.20
N ALA A 268 -13.86 -27.01 -13.16
CA ALA A 268 -12.59 -27.37 -13.78
C ALA A 268 -11.89 -28.52 -13.05
N LYS A 269 -11.92 -28.53 -11.71
CA LYS A 269 -11.29 -29.60 -10.91
C LYS A 269 -12.15 -30.84 -10.72
N VAL A 270 -13.48 -30.70 -10.69
CA VAL A 270 -14.39 -31.82 -10.38
C VAL A 270 -15.09 -32.33 -11.65
N PRO A 271 -14.88 -33.61 -12.04
CA PRO A 271 -15.58 -34.22 -13.17
C PRO A 271 -17.11 -34.16 -13.02
N PRO A 272 -17.88 -34.00 -14.11
CA PRO A 272 -19.34 -33.86 -14.05
C PRO A 272 -20.06 -34.92 -13.21
N ALA A 273 -19.60 -36.18 -13.25
CA ALA A 273 -20.18 -37.30 -12.51
C ALA A 273 -20.03 -37.20 -10.97
N LEU A 274 -19.05 -36.43 -10.47
CA LEU A 274 -18.74 -36.30 -9.05
C LEU A 274 -19.20 -34.96 -8.46
N ARG A 275 -19.87 -34.11 -9.25
CA ARG A 275 -20.33 -32.80 -8.81
C ARG A 275 -21.54 -32.93 -7.91
N ALA A 276 -21.40 -32.50 -6.66
CA ALA A 276 -22.52 -32.46 -5.73
C ALA A 276 -23.50 -31.35 -6.13
N LEU A 277 -24.78 -31.70 -6.35
CA LEU A 277 -25.82 -30.75 -6.78
C LEU A 277 -25.97 -29.56 -5.81
N TRP A 278 -25.83 -29.80 -4.50
CA TRP A 278 -25.92 -28.73 -3.50
C TRP A 278 -24.76 -27.74 -3.62
N LYS A 279 -23.52 -28.20 -3.88
CA LYS A 279 -22.36 -27.32 -4.12
C LYS A 279 -22.56 -26.46 -5.35
N MET A 280 -23.04 -27.08 -6.43
CA MET A 280 -23.33 -26.37 -7.69
C MET A 280 -24.39 -25.26 -7.49
N ARG A 281 -25.49 -25.57 -6.79
CA ARG A 281 -26.54 -24.58 -6.49
C ARG A 281 -26.01 -23.45 -5.59
N LEU A 282 -25.22 -23.78 -4.57
CA LEU A 282 -24.61 -22.82 -3.65
C LEU A 282 -23.67 -21.87 -4.39
N LEU A 283 -22.73 -22.39 -5.19
CA LEU A 283 -21.77 -21.59 -5.95
C LEU A 283 -22.44 -20.72 -7.02
N HIS A 284 -23.49 -21.24 -7.66
CA HIS A 284 -24.28 -20.45 -8.61
C HIS A 284 -25.03 -19.31 -7.92
N ALA A 285 -25.64 -19.58 -6.75
CA ALA A 285 -26.26 -18.54 -5.93
C ALA A 285 -25.24 -17.50 -5.45
N TRP A 286 -24.05 -17.96 -5.04
CA TRP A 286 -22.94 -17.10 -4.63
C TRP A 286 -22.54 -16.12 -5.74
N GLY A 287 -22.47 -16.56 -7.00
CA GLY A 287 -22.18 -15.67 -8.14
C GLY A 287 -23.14 -14.48 -8.27
N TYR A 288 -24.41 -14.61 -7.85
CA TYR A 288 -25.34 -13.49 -7.80
C TYR A 288 -25.16 -12.63 -6.55
N THR A 289 -25.01 -13.25 -5.39
CA THR A 289 -24.84 -12.54 -4.11
C THR A 289 -23.48 -11.86 -3.99
N TYR A 290 -22.47 -12.31 -4.74
CA TYR A 290 -21.12 -11.74 -4.79
C TYR A 290 -21.17 -10.26 -5.15
N ARG A 291 -21.92 -9.88 -6.19
CA ARG A 291 -22.08 -8.48 -6.61
C ARG A 291 -22.81 -7.62 -5.57
N LEU A 292 -23.79 -8.21 -4.87
CA LEU A 292 -24.45 -7.53 -3.76
C LEU A 292 -23.47 -7.33 -2.60
N CYS A 293 -22.65 -8.34 -2.29
CA CYS A 293 -21.62 -8.27 -1.26
C CYS A 293 -20.56 -7.21 -1.59
N LEU A 294 -20.13 -7.08 -2.85
CA LEU A 294 -19.24 -6.00 -3.29
C LEU A 294 -19.84 -4.61 -3.00
N LEU A 295 -21.12 -4.41 -3.34
CA LEU A 295 -21.79 -3.13 -3.07
C LEU A 295 -21.91 -2.86 -1.57
N CYS A 296 -22.36 -3.83 -0.79
CA CYS A 296 -22.46 -3.72 0.66
C CYS A 296 -21.08 -3.46 1.29
N GLY A 297 -20.03 -4.13 0.81
CA GLY A 297 -18.66 -3.95 1.25
C GLY A 297 -18.13 -2.55 0.97
N LEU A 298 -18.39 -2.02 -0.24
CA LEU A 298 -18.05 -0.63 -0.58
C LEU A 298 -18.79 0.38 0.30
N LEU A 299 -20.09 0.18 0.55
CA LEU A 299 -20.86 1.05 1.43
C LEU A 299 -20.34 1.01 2.88
N ALA A 300 -20.02 -0.19 3.39
CA ALA A 300 -19.42 -0.37 4.71
C ALA A 300 -18.01 0.24 4.80
N PHE A 301 -17.22 0.19 3.73
CA PHE A 301 -15.93 0.86 3.64
C PHE A 301 -16.08 2.39 3.71
N LEU A 302 -17.03 2.96 2.95
CA LEU A 302 -17.30 4.40 2.96
C LEU A 302 -17.82 4.87 4.31
N ASP A 303 -18.68 4.09 4.96
CA ASP A 303 -19.16 4.36 6.33
C ASP A 303 -18.03 4.22 7.36
N GLY A 304 -17.20 3.19 7.21
CA GLY A 304 -16.00 2.97 8.02
C GLY A 304 -15.01 4.13 7.94
N ILE A 305 -14.76 4.68 6.75
CA ILE A 305 -13.93 5.90 6.60
C ILE A 305 -14.59 7.10 7.31
N ARG A 306 -15.91 7.27 7.22
CA ARG A 306 -16.60 8.41 7.85
C ARG A 306 -16.58 8.33 9.38
N THR A 307 -16.69 7.13 9.92
CA THR A 307 -16.76 6.85 11.36
C THR A 307 -15.39 6.55 11.98
N PHE A 308 -14.32 6.54 11.18
CA PHE A 308 -12.98 6.26 11.67
C PHE A 308 -12.52 7.35 12.64
N SER A 309 -12.58 7.02 13.92
CA SER A 309 -11.83 7.68 14.98
C SER A 309 -10.74 6.72 15.44
N SER A 310 -9.50 7.21 15.47
CA SER A 310 -8.39 6.46 16.06
C SER A 310 -8.48 6.57 17.57
N SER A 311 -7.95 5.56 18.27
CA SER A 311 -7.93 5.55 19.75
C SER A 311 -7.08 6.70 20.30
N ALA A 312 -6.16 7.23 19.49
CA ALA A 312 -5.29 8.36 19.79
C ALA A 312 -5.79 9.71 19.21
N GLY A 313 -6.71 9.70 18.25
CA GLY A 313 -7.04 10.86 17.41
C GLY A 313 -7.67 12.01 18.19
N ASP A 314 -8.54 11.68 19.14
CA ASP A 314 -9.26 12.67 19.94
C ASP A 314 -8.42 13.23 21.11
N LEU A 315 -7.24 12.66 21.38
CA LEU A 315 -6.28 13.17 22.38
C LEU A 315 -5.21 14.08 21.77
N PHE A 316 -4.95 13.98 20.45
CA PHE A 316 -3.68 14.48 19.88
C PHE A 316 -3.79 15.19 18.51
N LEU A 317 -5.01 15.44 18.00
CA LEU A 317 -5.25 16.24 16.78
C LEU A 317 -5.53 17.73 17.04
N ASP A 318 -5.76 18.12 18.30
CA ASP A 318 -6.09 19.49 18.74
C ASP A 318 -4.89 20.28 19.34
N ALA A 319 -3.65 19.89 19.03
CA ALA A 319 -2.43 20.59 19.46
C ALA A 319 -1.60 21.12 18.30
#